data_AF-E4RTI6-F1
#
_entry.id   AF-E4RTI6-F1
#
_cell.length_a   1.000
_cell.length_b   1.000
_cell.length_c   1.000
_cell.angle_alpha   90.00
_cell.angle_beta   90.00
_cell.angle_gamma   90.00
#
_symmetry.space_group_name_H-M   'P 1'
#
loop_
_entity.id
_entity.type
_entity.pdbx_description
1 polymer ?
#
loop_
_entity_poly.entity_id
_entity_poly.type
_entity_poly.pdbx_seq_one_letter_code
_entity_poly.pdbx_strand_id
1 'polypeptide(L)'
;MRTLVILLTVFTTSLSTTFANDSARVQVKNTAEVVSTLNKKGKKLVKKNTEDLNLYLAVMDLYAKDPASFYNLDENTQKNFIAAANNLSKTFSESRNKEVKSIAEQIAFNQAVSTYIWNVKKANSVVLPLVDVPVQQTSL
;
A
#
# COMPACT_ATOMS: atom_id res chain seq x y z
N MET A 1 10.08 18.86 -18.72
CA MET A 1 8.93 18.11 -18.19
C MET A 1 8.55 16.96 -19.12
N ARG A 2 9.27 15.82 -19.08
CA ARG A 2 8.96 14.64 -19.92
C ARG A 2 9.02 13.30 -19.19
N THR A 3 9.45 13.29 -17.93
CA THR A 3 9.59 12.06 -17.14
C THR A 3 8.32 11.67 -16.38
N LEU A 4 7.33 12.57 -16.26
CA LEU A 4 6.10 12.33 -15.49
C LEU A 4 5.07 11.46 -16.22
N VAL A 5 5.16 11.36 -17.56
CA VAL A 5 4.12 10.68 -18.37
C VAL A 5 4.33 9.17 -18.42
N ILE A 6 5.56 8.68 -18.23
CA ILE A 6 5.89 7.25 -18.39
C ILE A 6 5.37 6.41 -17.20
N LEU A 7 5.18 7.01 -16.02
CA LEU A 7 4.64 6.29 -14.85
C LEU A 7 3.14 6.03 -14.96
N LEU A 8 2.41 6.81 -15.78
CA LEU A 8 0.97 6.67 -15.98
C LEU A 8 0.62 5.61 -17.04
N THR A 9 1.47 5.38 -18.03
CA THR A 9 1.18 4.44 -19.13
C THR A 9 1.42 2.97 -18.78
N VAL A 10 2.18 2.68 -17.72
CA VAL A 10 2.38 1.29 -17.25
C VAL A 10 1.21 0.83 -16.36
N PHE A 11 0.31 1.74 -15.97
CA PHE A 11 -0.81 1.44 -15.07
C PHE A 11 -2.09 0.99 -15.76
N THR A 12 -2.21 1.13 -17.08
CA THR A 12 -3.50 1.01 -17.78
C THR A 12 -3.72 -0.31 -18.52
N THR A 13 -2.77 -1.24 -18.54
CA THR A 13 -2.86 -2.45 -19.39
C THR A 13 -3.32 -3.74 -18.72
N SER A 14 -3.85 -3.73 -17.48
CA SER A 14 -4.33 -4.98 -16.86
C SER A 14 -5.61 -4.92 -16.00
N LEU A 15 -6.39 -3.83 -16.02
CA LEU A 15 -7.73 -3.83 -15.42
C LEU A 15 -8.81 -3.85 -16.49
N SER A 16 -9.29 -5.05 -16.81
CA SER A 16 -10.59 -5.23 -17.46
C SER A 16 -11.67 -4.64 -16.54
N THR A 17 -12.11 -3.44 -16.89
CA THR A 17 -13.20 -2.71 -16.27
C THR A 17 -14.52 -3.41 -16.55
N THR A 18 -15.13 -4.00 -15.54
CA THR A 18 -16.60 -4.14 -15.52
C THR A 18 -17.01 -4.15 -14.06
N PHE A 19 -17.21 -2.95 -13.49
CA PHE A 19 -18.24 -2.59 -12.50
C PHE A 19 -18.11 -1.08 -12.27
N ALA A 20 -18.84 -0.32 -13.08
CA ALA A 20 -19.00 1.11 -12.94
C ALA A 20 -19.99 1.37 -11.79
N ASN A 21 -19.55 2.08 -10.74
CA ASN A 21 -20.23 3.20 -10.04
C ASN A 21 -19.65 3.53 -8.63
N ASP A 22 -18.48 3.01 -8.23
CA ASP A 22 -17.85 3.26 -6.91
C ASP A 22 -16.42 3.87 -7.01
N SER A 23 -16.25 4.71 -8.02
CA SER A 23 -14.97 5.18 -8.57
C SER A 23 -14.25 6.23 -7.71
N ALA A 24 -13.69 5.83 -6.57
CA ALA A 24 -12.60 6.56 -5.90
C ALA A 24 -11.74 5.70 -4.96
N ARG A 25 -12.18 4.48 -4.63
CA ARG A 25 -11.40 3.57 -3.82
C ARG A 25 -10.65 2.63 -4.74
N VAL A 26 -9.33 2.66 -4.60
CA VAL A 26 -8.42 1.64 -5.09
C VAL A 26 -9.09 0.27 -4.92
N GLN A 27 -9.44 -0.41 -6.02
CA GLN A 27 -10.11 -1.71 -5.97
C GLN A 27 -9.10 -2.78 -5.56
N VAL A 28 -8.76 -2.74 -4.27
CA VAL A 28 -8.11 -3.83 -3.56
C VAL A 28 -9.16 -4.93 -3.45
N LYS A 29 -8.96 -6.09 -4.07
CA LYS A 29 -9.74 -7.29 -3.72
C LYS A 29 -9.78 -7.40 -2.20
N ASN A 30 -10.97 -7.56 -1.65
CA ASN A 30 -11.17 -7.61 -0.21
C ASN A 30 -10.21 -8.65 0.40
N THR A 31 -9.60 -8.32 1.55
CA THR A 31 -8.74 -9.19 2.36
C THR A 31 -9.30 -10.63 2.47
N ALA A 32 -10.62 -10.77 2.61
CA ALA A 32 -11.30 -12.08 2.67
C ALA A 32 -11.21 -12.89 1.36
N GLU A 33 -11.26 -12.24 0.20
CA GLU A 33 -11.14 -12.88 -1.11
C GLU A 33 -9.69 -13.33 -1.37
N VAL A 34 -8.71 -12.52 -0.96
CA VAL A 34 -7.29 -12.87 -1.01
C VAL A 34 -7.02 -14.11 -0.15
N VAL A 35 -7.49 -14.12 1.10
CA VAL A 35 -7.34 -15.27 2.01
C VAL A 35 -8.04 -16.51 1.47
N SER A 36 -9.26 -16.38 0.94
CA SER A 36 -10.02 -17.50 0.35
C SER A 36 -9.27 -18.14 -0.83
N THR A 37 -8.76 -17.31 -1.75
CA THR A 37 -8.02 -17.77 -2.93
C THR A 37 -6.69 -18.42 -2.53
N LEU A 38 -5.96 -17.80 -1.61
CA LEU A 38 -4.69 -18.32 -1.10
C LEU A 38 -4.88 -19.65 -0.33
N ASN A 39 -5.97 -19.80 0.44
CA ASN A 39 -6.26 -21.05 1.13
C ASN A 39 -6.65 -22.20 0.17
N LYS A 40 -7.30 -21.90 -0.95
CA LYS A 40 -7.72 -22.90 -1.94
C LYS A 40 -6.59 -23.27 -2.91
N LYS A 41 -5.86 -22.28 -3.42
CA LYS A 41 -4.96 -22.43 -4.58
C LYS A 41 -3.49 -22.11 -4.27
N GLY A 42 -3.23 -21.47 -3.12
CA GLY A 42 -1.90 -21.06 -2.66
C GLY A 42 -1.45 -21.72 -1.34
N LYS A 43 -2.15 -22.75 -0.84
CA LYS A 43 -2.00 -23.28 0.53
C LYS A 43 -0.55 -23.57 0.94
N LYS A 44 0.27 -24.13 0.03
CA LYS A 44 1.69 -24.40 0.29
C LYS A 44 2.54 -23.13 0.41
N LEU A 45 2.20 -22.10 -0.37
CA LEU A 45 2.88 -20.80 -0.34
C LEU A 45 2.47 -20.01 0.92
N VAL A 46 1.18 -20.06 1.31
CA VAL A 46 0.67 -19.47 2.55
C VAL A 46 1.40 -20.03 3.77
N LYS A 47 1.50 -21.36 3.87
CA LYS A 47 2.20 -22.01 5.00
C LYS A 47 3.66 -21.61 5.14
N LYS A 48 4.33 -21.29 4.03
CA LYS A 48 5.73 -20.85 4.03
C LYS A 48 5.90 -19.38 4.40
N ASN A 49 4.87 -18.56 4.20
CA ASN A 49 4.93 -17.10 4.36
C ASN A 49 3.85 -16.61 5.31
N THR A 50 3.54 -17.39 6.36
CA THR A 50 2.40 -17.11 7.25
C THR A 50 2.59 -15.82 8.03
N GLU A 51 3.80 -15.54 8.52
CA GLU A 51 4.11 -14.31 9.25
C GLU A 51 3.97 -13.08 8.35
N ASP A 52 4.63 -13.10 7.19
CA ASP A 52 4.53 -12.02 6.20
C ASP A 52 3.07 -11.78 5.76
N LEU A 53 2.32 -12.86 5.52
CA LEU A 53 0.91 -12.77 5.13
C LEU A 53 0.07 -12.16 6.26
N ASN A 54 0.26 -12.58 7.50
CA ASN A 54 -0.48 -12.04 8.63
C ASN A 54 -0.20 -10.54 8.82
N LEU A 55 1.06 -10.12 8.70
CA LEU A 55 1.43 -8.71 8.78
C LEU A 55 0.80 -7.90 7.64
N TYR A 56 0.90 -8.40 6.41
CA TYR A 56 0.28 -7.75 5.24
C TYR A 56 -1.22 -7.57 5.43
N LEU A 57 -1.93 -8.64 5.81
CA LEU A 57 -3.38 -8.61 5.98
C LEU A 57 -3.78 -7.67 7.13
N ALA A 58 -3.05 -7.67 8.24
CA ALA A 58 -3.34 -6.79 9.39
C ALA A 58 -3.21 -5.31 9.01
N VAL A 59 -2.16 -4.93 8.27
CA VAL A 59 -1.95 -3.53 7.85
C VAL A 59 -2.98 -3.11 6.79
N MET A 60 -3.37 -4.00 5.87
CA MET A 60 -4.42 -3.72 4.89
C MET A 60 -5.82 -3.66 5.52
N ASP A 61 -6.08 -4.48 6.54
CA ASP A 61 -7.30 -4.40 7.32
C ASP A 61 -7.37 -3.10 8.12
N LEU A 62 -6.23 -2.65 8.67
CA LEU A 62 -6.11 -1.35 9.32
C LEU A 62 -6.40 -0.22 8.35
N TYR A 63 -5.85 -0.24 7.13
CA TYR A 63 -6.16 0.74 6.09
C TYR A 63 -7.66 0.81 5.77
N ALA A 64 -8.35 -0.34 5.77
CA ALA A 64 -9.77 -0.41 5.45
C ALA A 64 -10.68 0.05 6.61
N LYS A 65 -10.33 -0.29 7.85
CA LYS A 65 -11.19 -0.07 9.03
C LYS A 65 -10.84 1.17 9.84
N ASP A 66 -9.55 1.49 9.94
CA ASP A 66 -9.03 2.63 10.68
C ASP A 66 -7.87 3.30 9.91
N PRO A 67 -8.21 4.11 8.88
CA PRO A 67 -7.22 4.81 8.08
C PRO A 67 -6.32 5.73 8.90
N ALA A 68 -6.82 6.30 10.00
CA ALA A 68 -6.05 7.20 10.85
C ALA A 68 -4.90 6.48 11.53
N SER A 69 -5.16 5.28 12.08
CA SER A 69 -4.11 4.42 12.63
C SER A 69 -3.13 3.95 11.56
N PHE A 70 -3.62 3.61 10.36
CA PHE A 70 -2.75 3.26 9.23
C PHE A 70 -1.79 4.39 8.84
N TYR A 71 -2.26 5.63 8.77
CA TYR A 71 -1.40 6.78 8.46
C TYR A 71 -0.36 7.04 9.55
N ASN A 72 -0.64 6.66 10.79
CA ASN A 72 0.21 6.89 11.97
C ASN A 72 1.04 5.67 12.39
N LEU A 73 1.07 4.60 11.59
CA LEU A 73 1.97 3.46 11.83
C LEU A 73 3.41 3.94 12.01
N ASP A 74 4.12 3.35 12.97
CA ASP A 74 5.53 3.65 13.21
C ASP A 74 6.41 3.18 12.06
N GLU A 75 7.60 3.78 11.92
CA GLU A 75 8.49 3.50 10.79
C GLU A 75 8.98 2.04 10.73
N ASN A 76 9.09 1.37 11.88
CA ASN A 76 9.53 -0.02 11.92
C ASN A 76 8.43 -0.93 11.37
N THR A 77 7.18 -0.71 11.77
CA THR A 77 6.03 -1.44 11.23
C THR A 77 5.83 -1.17 9.74
N GLN A 78 6.02 0.07 9.28
CA GLN A 78 6.01 0.40 7.85
C GLN A 78 7.08 -0.37 7.07
N LYS A 79 8.32 -0.42 7.59
CA LYS A 79 9.43 -1.18 6.97
C LYS A 79 9.13 -2.68 6.92
N ASN A 80 8.63 -3.25 8.02
CA ASN A 80 8.28 -4.67 8.09
C ASN A 80 7.14 -5.01 7.11
N PHE A 81 6.14 -4.14 6.99
CA PHE A 81 5.07 -4.29 6.00
C PHE A 81 5.63 -4.29 4.57
N ILE A 82 6.52 -3.35 4.23
CA ILE A 82 7.12 -3.27 2.90
C ILE A 82 7.95 -4.53 2.61
N ALA A 83 8.73 -5.01 3.58
CA ALA A 83 9.50 -6.24 3.44
C ALA A 83 8.60 -7.47 3.23
N ALA A 84 7.56 -7.62 4.04
CA ALA A 84 6.57 -8.68 3.91
C ALA A 84 5.86 -8.65 2.55
N ALA A 85 5.43 -7.48 2.08
CA ALA A 85 4.78 -7.33 0.78
C ALA A 85 5.74 -7.67 -0.38
N ASN A 86 7.01 -7.29 -0.30
CA ASN A 86 8.03 -7.68 -1.28
C ASN A 86 8.25 -9.21 -1.30
N ASN A 87 8.38 -9.85 -0.13
CA ASN A 87 8.56 -11.29 -0.03
C ASN A 87 7.35 -12.06 -0.58
N LEU A 88 6.14 -11.63 -0.23
CA LEU A 88 4.90 -12.25 -0.70
C LEU A 88 4.70 -12.07 -2.21
N SER A 89 4.87 -10.85 -2.73
CA SER A 89 4.73 -10.59 -4.17
C SER A 89 5.74 -11.40 -4.98
N LYS A 90 7.01 -11.46 -4.54
CA LYS A 90 8.01 -12.33 -5.16
C LYS A 90 7.57 -13.79 -5.14
N THR A 91 7.27 -14.32 -3.95
CA THR A 91 6.92 -15.75 -3.79
C THR A 91 5.66 -16.15 -4.53
N PHE A 92 4.65 -15.28 -4.57
CA PHE A 92 3.38 -15.58 -5.23
C PHE A 92 3.47 -15.40 -6.75
N SER A 93 4.34 -14.52 -7.24
CA SER A 93 4.58 -14.34 -8.69
C SER A 93 5.21 -15.59 -9.34
N GLU A 94 5.97 -16.36 -8.56
CA GLU A 94 6.57 -17.64 -8.97
C GLU A 94 5.55 -18.78 -9.09
N SER A 95 4.32 -18.59 -8.58
CA SER A 95 3.27 -19.60 -8.65
C SER A 95 2.86 -19.90 -10.09
N ARG A 96 2.62 -21.17 -10.42
CA ARG A 96 2.03 -21.55 -11.73
C ARG A 96 0.55 -21.18 -11.84
N ASN A 97 -0.11 -20.85 -10.72
CA ASN A 97 -1.53 -20.53 -10.69
C ASN A 97 -1.76 -19.03 -10.99
N LYS A 98 -2.54 -18.74 -12.05
CA LYS A 98 -2.83 -17.36 -12.50
C LYS A 98 -3.49 -16.49 -11.42
N GLU A 99 -4.36 -17.06 -10.59
CA GLU A 99 -5.02 -16.29 -9.52
C GLU A 99 -4.05 -15.93 -8.39
N VAL A 100 -3.11 -16.83 -8.07
CA VAL A 100 -2.05 -16.53 -7.10
C VAL A 100 -1.11 -15.46 -7.65
N LYS A 101 -0.80 -15.47 -8.95
CA LYS A 101 -0.03 -14.39 -9.59
C LYS A 101 -0.76 -13.05 -9.56
N SER A 102 -2.06 -13.03 -9.84
CA SER A 102 -2.87 -11.81 -9.73
C SER A 102 -2.88 -11.24 -8.30
N ILE A 103 -2.86 -12.11 -7.29
CA ILE A 103 -2.68 -11.66 -5.89
C ILE A 103 -1.29 -11.08 -5.67
N ALA A 104 -0.25 -11.66 -6.28
CA ALA A 104 1.11 -11.11 -6.20
C ALA A 104 1.18 -9.66 -6.74
N GLU A 105 0.57 -9.42 -7.90
CA GLU A 105 0.46 -8.11 -8.53
C GLU A 105 -0.29 -7.12 -7.63
N GLN A 106 -1.39 -7.58 -7.03
CA GLN A 106 -2.18 -6.77 -6.08
C GLN A 106 -1.37 -6.42 -4.83
N ILE A 107 -0.61 -7.36 -4.27
CA ILE A 107 0.25 -7.10 -3.12
C ILE A 107 1.30 -6.04 -3.44
N ALA A 108 1.97 -6.15 -4.60
CA ALA A 108 2.96 -5.17 -5.05
C ALA A 108 2.33 -3.78 -5.27
N PHE A 109 1.14 -3.73 -5.83
CA PHE A 109 0.41 -2.48 -6.02
C PHE A 109 0.01 -1.83 -4.67
N ASN A 110 -0.53 -2.60 -3.73
CA ASN A 110 -0.88 -2.10 -2.40
C ASN A 110 0.34 -1.59 -1.62
N GLN A 111 1.48 -2.26 -1.76
CA GLN A 111 2.74 -1.79 -1.20
C GLN A 111 3.13 -0.42 -1.76
N ALA A 112 3.07 -0.25 -3.09
CA ALA A 112 3.41 1.01 -3.75
C ALA A 112 2.49 2.15 -3.28
N VAL A 113 1.18 1.91 -3.20
CA VAL A 113 0.20 2.88 -2.70
C VAL A 113 0.48 3.24 -1.25
N SER A 114 0.70 2.25 -0.38
CA SER A 114 0.98 2.48 1.05
C SER A 114 2.25 3.30 1.24
N THR A 115 3.30 2.97 0.50
CA THR A 115 4.59 3.69 0.52
C THR A 115 4.40 5.15 0.07
N TYR A 116 3.63 5.37 -1.00
CA TYR A 116 3.32 6.72 -1.47
C TYR A 116 2.57 7.53 -0.40
N ILE A 117 1.52 6.97 0.21
CA ILE A 117 0.74 7.62 1.26
C ILE A 117 1.64 8.06 2.42
N TRP A 118 2.49 7.16 2.92
CA TRP A 118 3.38 7.49 4.04
C TRP A 118 4.44 8.52 3.67
N ASN A 119 4.97 8.48 2.44
CA ASN A 119 5.93 9.48 1.97
C ASN A 119 5.30 10.86 1.82
N VAL A 120 4.06 10.96 1.32
CA VAL A 120 3.33 12.23 1.24
C VAL A 120 3.06 12.80 2.63
N LYS A 121 2.70 11.96 3.61
CA LYS A 121 2.56 12.40 5.00
C LYS A 121 3.87 12.96 5.57
N LYS A 122 5.01 12.29 5.30
CA LYS A 122 6.34 12.78 5.72
C LYS A 122 6.69 14.12 5.08
N ALA A 123 6.38 14.31 3.79
CA ALA A 123 6.61 15.57 3.10
C ALA A 123 5.76 16.73 3.67
N ASN A 124 4.51 16.47 4.03
CA ASN A 124 3.60 17.48 4.57
C ASN A 124 3.78 17.76 6.08
N SER A 125 4.62 16.97 6.78
CA SER A 125 4.99 17.21 8.18
C SER A 125 6.27 18.04 8.34
N VAL A 126 6.91 18.44 7.23
CA VAL A 126 7.91 19.50 7.22
C VAL A 126 7.19 20.84 7.38
N VAL A 127 6.96 21.21 8.64
CA VAL A 127 6.50 22.56 9.01
C VAL A 127 7.59 23.54 8.60
N LEU A 128 7.19 24.56 7.84
CA LEU A 128 8.00 25.73 7.49
C LEU A 128 8.77 26.21 8.74
N PRO A 129 10.05 26.62 8.61
CA PRO A 129 10.75 27.21 9.75
C PRO A 129 9.91 28.37 10.29
N LEU A 130 9.54 28.30 11.57
CA LEU A 130 8.99 29.43 12.32
C LEU A 130 10.05 30.53 12.24
N VAL A 131 9.85 31.48 11.33
CA VAL A 131 10.58 32.74 11.37
C VAL A 131 10.01 33.46 12.58
N ASP A 132 10.75 33.43 13.70
CA ASP A 132 10.53 34.33 14.81
C ASP A 132 10.62 35.75 14.27
N VAL A 133 9.46 36.39 14.05
CA VAL A 133 9.42 37.82 13.74
C VAL A 133 9.59 38.54 15.08
N PRO A 134 10.70 39.26 15.32
CA PRO A 134 10.85 40.02 16.54
C PRO A 134 9.76 41.08 16.63
N VAL A 135 8.95 41.02 17.68
CA VAL A 135 7.95 42.04 18.01
C VAL A 135 8.72 43.33 18.37
N GLN A 136 8.82 44.28 17.44
CA GLN A 136 9.26 45.63 17.78
C GLN A 136 8.22 46.24 18.71
N GLN A 137 8.60 46.40 19.98
CA GLN A 137 7.88 47.27 20.91
C GLN A 137 7.92 48.70 20.37
N THR A 138 6.82 49.18 19.82
CA THR A 138 6.61 50.63 19.72
C THR A 138 6.04 51.11 21.05
N SER A 139 6.92 51.66 21.88
CA SER A 139 6.52 52.46 23.04
C SER A 139 5.77 53.70 22.54
N LEU A 140 4.58 53.93 23.10
CA LEU A 140 3.84 55.20 23.04
C LEU A 140 4.20 56.07 24.25
#